data_AF-A0A8J1TFR6-F1
#
_entry.id   AF-A0A8J1TFR6-F1
#
_cell.length_a   1.000
_cell.length_b   1.000
_cell.length_c   1.000
_cell.angle_alpha   90.00
_cell.angle_beta   90.00
_cell.angle_gamma   90.00
#
_symmetry.space_group_name_H-M   'P 1'
#
loop_
_entity.id
_entity.type
_entity.pdbx_description
1 polymer ?
#
loop_
_entity_poly.entity_id
_entity_poly.type
_entity_poly.pdbx_seq_one_letter_code
_entity_poly.pdbx_strand_id
1 'polypeptide(L)'
;MQVPIIKKESMTSFHKKYFELEDLKRDVSKQLSRMNTLKHRYIEWFESKHRRFLEAVMTVQVTVPFGDVPVQINTISHFRKLYQYGLKFKRGFHVDFTTLDQFLKFWDQFCLLKRDLDNIVYTRTRRFVASITRLRQPEMYEEIERLHAFLNMEFSEDHNFRETHNERENLFTYKLSMCDQRFLGLVGYMPHLADYCTKLCFYVGKLYVEKE
;
A
#
# COMPACT_ATOMS: atom_id res chain seq x y z
N MET A 1 -8.13 -16.85 27.15
CA MET A 1 -9.29 -17.36 26.39
C MET A 1 -8.97 -18.78 25.94
N GLN A 2 -9.65 -19.78 26.52
CA GLN A 2 -9.45 -21.19 26.16
C GLN A 2 -10.27 -21.51 24.91
N VAL A 3 -9.60 -21.99 23.86
CA VAL A 3 -10.25 -22.53 22.66
C VAL A 3 -10.80 -23.91 23.02
N PRO A 4 -12.11 -24.18 22.88
CA PRO A 4 -12.65 -25.48 23.23
C PRO A 4 -12.18 -26.55 22.24
N ILE A 5 -11.66 -27.66 22.78
CA ILE A 5 -11.30 -28.86 21.99
C ILE A 5 -12.61 -29.58 21.64
N ILE A 6 -13.21 -29.24 20.50
CA ILE A 6 -14.38 -29.93 19.98
C ILE A 6 -13.93 -31.27 19.39
N LYS A 7 -14.46 -32.39 19.92
CA LYS A 7 -14.27 -33.73 19.35
C LYS A 7 -14.74 -33.74 17.89
N LYS A 8 -13.95 -34.33 17.00
CA LYS A 8 -14.14 -34.36 15.53
C LYS A 8 -15.51 -34.86 15.04
N GLU A 9 -16.29 -35.52 15.90
CA GLU A 9 -17.55 -36.18 15.56
C GLU A 9 -18.81 -35.29 15.60
N SER A 10 -18.72 -34.00 15.98
CA SER A 10 -19.90 -33.10 16.01
C SER A 10 -19.69 -31.70 15.42
N MET A 11 -18.78 -31.54 14.46
CA MET A 11 -18.64 -30.26 13.76
C MET A 11 -19.79 -30.00 12.76
N THR A 12 -20.71 -29.12 13.13
CA THR A 12 -21.76 -28.63 12.21
C THR A 12 -21.18 -27.83 11.04
N SER A 13 -21.97 -27.64 9.97
CA SER A 13 -21.70 -26.73 8.85
C SER A 13 -21.21 -25.36 9.33
N PHE A 14 -21.93 -24.79 10.30
CA PHE A 14 -21.60 -23.52 10.94
C PHE A 14 -20.20 -23.53 11.56
N HIS A 15 -19.83 -24.56 12.33
CA HIS A 15 -18.50 -24.63 12.94
C HIS A 15 -17.40 -24.65 11.89
N LYS A 16 -17.58 -25.38 10.77
CA LYS A 16 -16.61 -25.40 9.67
C LYS A 16 -16.39 -24.01 9.07
N LYS A 17 -17.48 -23.27 8.82
CA LYS A 17 -17.41 -21.91 8.27
C LYS A 17 -16.85 -20.89 9.26
N TYR A 18 -17.14 -21.07 10.54
CA TYR A 18 -16.54 -20.28 11.59
C TYR A 18 -15.01 -20.44 11.62
N PHE A 19 -14.50 -21.68 11.60
CA PHE A 19 -13.05 -21.90 11.57
C PHE A 19 -12.39 -21.40 10.28
N GLU A 20 -13.05 -21.56 9.13
CA GLU A 20 -12.57 -21.00 7.85
C GLU A 20 -12.42 -19.47 7.93
N LEU A 21 -13.38 -18.79 8.56
CA LEU A 21 -13.32 -17.34 8.80
C LEU A 21 -12.21 -16.96 9.77
N GLU A 22 -12.01 -17.70 10.86
CA GLU A 22 -10.93 -17.44 11.81
C GLU A 22 -9.54 -17.64 11.18
N ASP A 23 -9.39 -18.62 10.30
CA ASP A 23 -8.16 -18.79 9.51
C ASP A 23 -7.94 -17.61 8.54
N LEU A 24 -9.00 -17.14 7.86
CA LEU A 24 -8.94 -15.93 7.03
C LEU A 24 -8.51 -14.70 7.84
N LYS A 25 -9.09 -14.48 9.03
CA LYS A 25 -8.74 -13.37 9.93
C LYS A 25 -7.31 -13.45 10.44
N ARG A 26 -6.78 -14.65 10.63
CA ARG A 26 -5.37 -14.86 10.99
C ARG A 26 -4.44 -14.40 9.88
N ASP A 27 -4.77 -14.72 8.63
CA ASP A 27 -3.96 -14.31 7.48
C ASP A 27 -4.08 -12.80 7.21
N VAL A 28 -5.27 -12.23 7.38
CA VAL A 28 -5.47 -10.78 7.39
C VAL A 28 -4.59 -10.09 8.43
N SER A 29 -4.54 -10.62 9.65
CA SER A 29 -3.72 -10.07 10.73
C SER A 29 -2.21 -10.11 10.40
N LYS A 30 -1.74 -11.19 9.76
CA LYS A 30 -0.36 -11.27 9.26
C LYS A 30 -0.08 -10.23 8.17
N GLN A 31 -0.99 -10.08 7.20
CA GLN A 31 -0.81 -9.09 6.13
C GLN A 31 -0.85 -7.66 6.65
N LEU A 32 -1.76 -7.36 7.57
CA LEU A 32 -1.84 -6.07 8.24
C LEU A 32 -0.54 -5.74 8.99
N SER A 33 0.03 -6.71 9.71
CA SER A 33 1.32 -6.54 10.38
C SER A 33 2.43 -6.21 9.39
N ARG A 34 2.56 -6.97 8.29
CA ARG A 34 3.57 -6.72 7.24
C ARG A 34 3.41 -5.35 6.59
N MET A 35 2.18 -4.94 6.30
CA MET A 35 1.87 -3.63 5.71
C MET A 35 2.24 -2.49 6.67
N ASN A 36 1.87 -2.61 7.95
CA ASN A 36 2.23 -1.62 8.97
C ASN A 36 3.74 -1.53 9.19
N THR A 37 4.46 -2.67 9.17
CA THR A 37 5.93 -2.66 9.24
C THR A 37 6.54 -1.92 8.04
N LEU A 38 6.05 -2.15 6.82
CA LEU A 38 6.54 -1.43 5.64
C LEU A 38 6.23 0.07 5.72
N LYS A 39 4.98 0.42 6.08
CA LYS A 39 4.55 1.80 6.29
C LYS A 39 5.46 2.50 7.30
N HIS A 40 5.66 1.92 8.47
CA HIS A 40 6.50 2.50 9.53
C HIS A 40 7.95 2.70 9.06
N ARG A 41 8.57 1.67 8.45
CA ARG A 41 9.92 1.78 7.89
C ARG A 41 10.03 2.89 6.85
N TYR A 42 8.99 3.08 6.03
CA TYR A 42 8.94 4.18 5.07
C TYR A 42 8.85 5.54 5.78
N ILE A 43 8.01 5.67 6.82
CA ILE A 43 7.91 6.91 7.60
C ILE A 43 9.26 7.27 8.23
N GLU A 44 9.92 6.33 8.91
CA GLU A 44 11.23 6.54 9.54
C GLU A 44 12.32 6.90 8.52
N TRP A 45 12.32 6.20 7.37
CA TRP A 45 13.21 6.52 6.27
C TRP A 45 12.96 7.94 5.75
N PHE A 46 11.70 8.32 5.54
CA PHE A 46 11.34 9.64 5.04
C PHE A 46 11.76 10.72 6.04
N GLU A 47 11.48 10.55 7.32
CA GLU A 47 11.87 11.51 8.36
C GLU A 47 13.38 11.77 8.37
N SER A 48 14.19 10.74 8.17
CA SER A 48 15.65 10.85 8.18
C SER A 48 16.30 11.22 6.84
N LYS A 49 15.64 10.94 5.70
CA LYS A 49 16.25 11.04 4.36
C LYS A 49 15.52 11.93 3.36
N HIS A 50 14.32 12.45 3.67
CA HIS A 50 13.50 13.21 2.69
C HIS A 50 14.28 14.34 2.02
N ARG A 51 15.06 15.14 2.75
CA ARG A 51 15.82 16.25 2.18
C ARG A 51 16.82 15.78 1.11
N ARG A 52 17.61 14.76 1.43
CA ARG A 52 18.59 14.17 0.50
C ARG A 52 17.92 13.50 -0.70
N PHE A 53 16.77 12.84 -0.47
CA PHE A 53 15.97 12.25 -1.53
C PHE A 53 15.49 13.32 -2.52
N LEU A 54 14.90 14.40 -2.03
CA LEU A 54 14.41 15.49 -2.87
C LEU A 54 15.55 16.25 -3.57
N GLU A 55 16.65 16.51 -2.87
CA GLU A 55 17.88 17.04 -3.46
C GLU A 55 18.35 16.15 -4.62
N ALA A 56 18.42 14.83 -4.44
CA ALA A 56 18.82 13.90 -5.49
C ALA A 56 17.87 13.93 -6.70
N VAL A 57 16.55 13.96 -6.48
CA VAL A 57 15.56 14.12 -7.57
C VAL A 57 15.83 15.41 -8.34
N MET A 58 15.96 16.54 -7.65
CA MET A 58 16.20 17.84 -8.27
C MET A 58 17.52 17.89 -9.02
N THR A 59 18.60 17.32 -8.46
CA THR A 59 19.90 17.25 -9.14
C THR A 59 19.77 16.49 -10.45
N VAL A 60 19.09 15.34 -10.48
CA VAL A 60 18.88 14.61 -11.74
C VAL A 60 18.10 15.47 -12.74
N GLN A 61 17.04 16.16 -12.33
CA GLN A 61 16.24 17.01 -13.22
C GLN A 61 17.04 18.18 -13.83
N VAL A 62 17.99 18.76 -13.10
CA VAL A 62 18.84 19.85 -13.61
C VAL A 62 19.97 19.32 -14.49
N THR A 63 20.40 18.09 -14.24
CA THR A 63 21.58 17.49 -14.90
C THR A 63 21.25 16.90 -16.26
N VAL A 64 20.07 16.29 -16.40
CA VAL A 64 19.68 15.61 -17.63
C VAL A 64 19.24 16.64 -18.68
N PRO A 65 19.59 16.47 -19.97
CA PRO A 65 19.18 17.39 -21.03
C PRO A 65 17.67 17.65 -21.05
N PHE A 66 17.31 18.90 -21.37
CA PHE A 66 15.93 19.36 -21.35
C PHE A 66 15.08 18.54 -22.34
N GLY A 67 14.00 17.90 -21.87
CA GLY A 67 13.09 17.08 -22.68
C GLY A 67 13.21 15.56 -22.48
N ASP A 68 14.31 15.06 -21.90
CA ASP A 68 14.53 13.62 -21.67
C ASP A 68 13.90 13.11 -20.36
N VAL A 69 13.75 13.98 -19.36
CA VAL A 69 13.13 13.66 -18.07
C VAL A 69 11.91 14.55 -17.85
N PRO A 70 10.79 14.01 -17.32
CA PRO A 70 9.62 14.82 -17.01
C PRO A 70 9.97 15.98 -16.07
N VAL A 71 9.55 17.18 -16.46
CA VAL A 71 9.68 18.40 -15.63
C VAL A 71 8.95 18.23 -14.30
N GLN A 72 7.85 17.47 -14.31
CA GLN A 72 7.06 17.13 -13.12
C GLN A 72 7.08 15.62 -12.90
N ILE A 73 7.49 15.21 -11.70
CA ILE A 73 7.48 13.80 -11.28
C ILE A 73 6.15 13.52 -10.61
N ASN A 74 5.14 13.29 -11.45
CA ASN A 74 3.76 13.09 -11.00
C ASN A 74 3.35 11.62 -10.94
N THR A 75 4.19 10.66 -11.37
CA THR A 75 3.84 9.23 -11.40
C THR A 75 5.06 8.37 -11.07
N ILE A 76 4.85 7.09 -10.74
CA ILE A 76 5.96 6.15 -10.52
C ILE A 76 6.72 5.92 -11.82
N SER A 77 6.02 5.83 -12.96
CA SER A 77 6.63 5.77 -14.28
C SER A 77 7.58 6.94 -14.54
N HIS A 78 7.17 8.16 -14.20
CA HIS A 78 8.03 9.35 -14.30
C HIS A 78 9.27 9.23 -13.40
N PHE A 79 9.09 8.75 -12.16
CA PHE A 79 10.19 8.56 -11.23
C PHE A 79 11.17 7.47 -11.69
N ARG A 80 10.69 6.33 -12.21
CA ARG A 80 11.53 5.27 -12.78
C ARG A 80 12.34 5.79 -13.98
N LYS A 81 11.73 6.59 -14.87
CA LYS A 81 12.44 7.24 -15.98
C LYS A 81 13.54 8.16 -15.46
N LEU A 82 13.23 9.04 -14.52
CA LEU A 82 14.22 9.93 -13.87
C LEU A 82 15.39 9.12 -13.30
N TYR A 83 15.10 8.06 -12.56
CA TYR A 83 16.14 7.19 -11.97
C TYR A 83 17.04 6.56 -13.04
N GLN A 84 16.45 6.00 -14.11
CA GLN A 84 17.20 5.39 -15.22
C GLN A 84 18.10 6.40 -15.94
N TYR A 85 17.59 7.60 -16.21
CA TYR A 85 18.39 8.66 -16.82
C TYR A 85 19.51 9.11 -15.89
N GLY A 86 19.22 9.31 -14.60
CA GLY A 86 20.24 9.63 -13.61
C GLY A 86 21.39 8.60 -13.62
N LEU A 87 21.07 7.30 -13.65
CA LEU A 87 22.09 6.25 -13.71
C LEU A 87 23.00 6.35 -14.96
N LYS A 88 22.46 6.75 -16.12
CA LYS A 88 23.24 6.95 -17.35
C LYS A 88 24.25 8.10 -17.21
N PHE A 89 23.87 9.18 -16.52
CA PHE A 89 24.71 10.37 -16.32
C PHE A 89 25.50 10.36 -15.00
N LYS A 90 25.51 9.23 -14.27
CA LYS A 90 26.14 9.07 -12.95
C LYS A 90 27.61 9.49 -12.89
N ARG A 91 28.36 9.38 -13.99
CA ARG A 91 29.81 9.65 -14.02
C ARG A 91 30.16 11.15 -14.00
N GLY A 92 29.19 12.05 -14.22
CA GLY A 92 29.44 13.48 -14.29
C GLY A 92 29.05 14.29 -13.05
N PHE A 93 28.28 13.72 -12.11
CA PHE A 93 27.57 14.51 -11.09
C PHE A 93 27.41 13.77 -9.76
N HIS A 94 27.49 14.51 -8.66
CA HIS A 94 27.30 14.01 -7.30
C HIS A 94 25.81 13.86 -6.95
N VAL A 95 25.16 12.84 -7.49
CA VAL A 95 23.77 12.47 -7.13
C VAL A 95 23.80 11.33 -6.09
N ASP A 96 23.05 11.47 -5.00
CA ASP A 96 22.85 10.39 -4.02
C ASP A 96 21.81 9.37 -4.53
N PHE A 97 22.25 8.49 -5.43
CA PHE A 97 21.43 7.40 -5.98
C PHE A 97 20.93 6.41 -4.91
N THR A 98 21.54 6.39 -3.73
CA THR A 98 21.16 5.48 -2.64
C THR A 98 19.73 5.77 -2.17
N THR A 99 19.38 7.05 -2.04
CA THR A 99 18.05 7.46 -1.59
C THR A 99 16.98 7.19 -2.63
N LEU A 100 17.30 7.39 -3.92
CA LEU A 100 16.40 7.09 -5.03
C LEU A 100 16.15 5.57 -5.15
N ASP A 101 17.19 4.76 -5.01
CA ASP A 101 17.11 3.29 -4.99
C ASP A 101 16.30 2.78 -3.79
N GLN A 102 16.47 3.38 -2.61
CA GLN A 102 15.68 3.04 -1.44
C GLN A 102 14.19 3.29 -1.65
N PHE A 103 13.81 4.41 -2.28
CA PHE A 103 12.41 4.68 -2.63
C PHE A 103 11.83 3.61 -3.58
N LEU A 104 12.56 3.22 -4.63
CA LEU A 104 12.13 2.13 -5.53
C LEU A 104 11.98 0.81 -4.78
N LYS A 105 12.90 0.49 -3.87
CA LYS A 105 12.80 -0.72 -3.03
C LYS A 105 11.56 -0.71 -2.15
N PHE A 106 11.17 0.45 -1.61
CA PHE A 106 9.90 0.56 -0.87
C PHE A 106 8.70 0.31 -1.79
N TRP A 107 8.71 0.89 -2.99
CA TRP A 107 7.67 0.64 -3.99
C TRP A 107 7.55 -0.83 -4.36
N ASP A 108 8.66 -1.47 -4.74
CA ASP A 108 8.66 -2.89 -5.14
C ASP A 108 8.22 -3.79 -3.97
N GLN A 109 8.63 -3.49 -2.72
CA GLN A 109 8.14 -4.19 -1.53
C GLN A 109 6.63 -4.00 -1.33
N PHE A 110 6.12 -2.80 -1.56
CA PHE A 110 4.69 -2.50 -1.48
C PHE A 110 3.91 -3.28 -2.54
N CYS A 111 4.40 -3.35 -3.79
CA CYS A 111 3.79 -4.13 -4.86
C CYS A 111 3.68 -5.62 -4.49
N LEU A 112 4.71 -6.19 -3.86
CA LEU A 112 4.67 -7.58 -3.38
C LEU A 112 3.59 -7.78 -2.30
N LEU A 113 3.49 -6.84 -1.34
CA LEU A 113 2.45 -6.91 -0.31
C LEU A 113 1.04 -6.73 -0.87
N LYS A 114 0.86 -5.83 -1.85
CA LYS A 114 -0.42 -5.65 -2.55
C LYS A 114 -0.83 -6.92 -3.29
N ARG A 115 0.10 -7.57 -3.98
CA ARG A 115 -0.16 -8.86 -4.63
C ARG A 115 -0.59 -9.93 -3.63
N ASP A 116 0.06 -9.99 -2.47
CA ASP A 116 -0.32 -10.91 -1.40
C ASP A 116 -1.71 -10.57 -0.83
N LEU A 117 -2.04 -9.28 -0.69
CA LEU A 117 -3.37 -8.82 -0.29
C LEU A 117 -4.45 -9.30 -1.27
N ASP A 118 -4.21 -9.16 -2.58
CA ASP A 118 -5.16 -9.57 -3.62
C ASP A 118 -5.39 -11.09 -3.62
N ASN A 119 -4.29 -11.84 -3.61
CA ASN A 119 -4.34 -13.30 -3.77
C ASN A 119 -4.77 -14.02 -2.49
N ILE A 120 -4.31 -13.55 -1.33
CA ILE A 120 -4.52 -14.24 -0.06
C ILE A 120 -5.74 -13.68 0.65
N VAL A 121 -5.88 -12.37 0.74
CA VAL A 121 -6.95 -11.76 1.55
C VAL A 121 -8.21 -11.60 0.71
N TYR A 122 -8.14 -10.82 -0.37
CA TYR A 122 -9.32 -10.48 -1.16
C TYR A 122 -9.94 -11.70 -1.85
N THR A 123 -9.15 -12.48 -2.59
CA THR A 123 -9.65 -13.68 -3.30
C THR A 123 -10.27 -14.70 -2.34
N ARG A 124 -9.67 -14.93 -1.17
CA ARG A 124 -10.24 -15.86 -0.17
C ARG A 124 -11.49 -15.30 0.48
N THR A 125 -11.53 -14.00 0.74
CA THR A 125 -12.73 -13.34 1.28
C THR A 125 -13.90 -13.50 0.32
N ARG A 126 -13.70 -13.21 -0.96
CA ARG A 126 -14.72 -13.39 -2.01
C ARG A 126 -15.21 -14.84 -2.10
N ARG A 127 -14.30 -15.82 -2.08
CA ARG A 127 -14.66 -17.25 -2.06
C ARG A 127 -15.44 -17.63 -0.80
N PHE A 128 -15.02 -17.13 0.36
CA PHE A 128 -15.68 -17.39 1.63
C PHE A 128 -17.11 -16.85 1.63
N VAL A 129 -17.30 -15.58 1.26
CA VAL A 129 -18.62 -14.93 1.21
C VAL A 129 -19.55 -15.64 0.22
N ALA A 130 -19.05 -16.07 -0.95
CA ALA A 130 -19.83 -16.84 -1.91
C ALA A 130 -20.22 -18.25 -1.41
N SER A 131 -19.56 -18.75 -0.36
CA SER A 131 -19.76 -20.11 0.17
C SER A 131 -20.67 -20.19 1.40
N ILE A 132 -21.15 -19.04 1.89
CA ILE A 132 -22.04 -18.96 3.06
C ILE A 132 -23.43 -18.46 2.64
N THR A 133 -24.46 -18.94 3.33
CA THR A 133 -25.85 -18.58 3.02
C THR A 133 -26.19 -17.16 3.47
N ARG A 134 -25.70 -16.74 4.65
CA ARG A 134 -25.92 -15.41 5.21
C ARG A 134 -24.68 -14.87 5.90
N LEU A 135 -24.28 -13.67 5.49
CA LEU A 135 -23.32 -12.85 6.21
C LEU A 135 -24.11 -11.92 7.14
N ARG A 136 -23.65 -11.75 8.38
CA ARG A 136 -24.36 -10.91 9.36
C ARG A 136 -24.50 -9.45 8.91
N GLN A 137 -23.50 -8.97 8.17
CA GLN A 137 -23.37 -7.59 7.72
C GLN A 137 -22.97 -7.57 6.24
N PRO A 138 -23.90 -7.80 5.30
CA PRO A 138 -23.62 -7.82 3.86
C PRO A 138 -22.97 -6.52 3.36
N GLU A 139 -23.31 -5.38 3.97
CA GLU A 139 -22.75 -4.07 3.66
C GLU A 139 -21.22 -4.01 3.85
N MET A 140 -20.66 -4.81 4.77
CA MET A 140 -19.20 -4.89 4.94
C MET A 140 -18.52 -5.52 3.74
N TYR A 141 -19.15 -6.48 3.08
CA TYR A 141 -18.59 -7.09 1.88
C TYR A 141 -18.64 -6.12 0.70
N GLU A 142 -19.73 -5.37 0.53
CA GLU A 142 -19.82 -4.30 -0.45
C GLU A 142 -18.72 -3.25 -0.24
N GLU A 143 -18.44 -2.91 1.02
CA GLU A 143 -17.36 -2.00 1.37
C GLU A 143 -15.98 -2.55 1.02
N ILE A 144 -15.75 -3.85 1.24
CA ILE A 144 -14.50 -4.53 0.84
C ILE A 144 -14.31 -4.49 -0.68
N GLU A 145 -15.37 -4.79 -1.45
CA GLU A 145 -15.34 -4.72 -2.92
C GLU A 145 -15.02 -3.30 -3.39
N ARG A 146 -15.70 -2.29 -2.80
CA ARG A 146 -15.49 -0.88 -3.10
C ARG A 146 -14.05 -0.45 -2.83
N LEU A 147 -13.53 -0.73 -1.63
CA LEU A 147 -12.15 -0.40 -1.25
C LEU A 147 -11.13 -1.10 -2.15
N HIS A 148 -11.37 -2.36 -2.53
CA HIS A 148 -10.48 -3.08 -3.45
C HIS A 148 -10.46 -2.45 -4.84
N ALA A 149 -11.64 -2.09 -5.37
CA ALA A 149 -11.76 -1.41 -6.66
C ALA A 149 -11.02 -0.06 -6.67
N PHE A 150 -11.23 0.77 -5.64
CA PHE A 150 -10.50 2.03 -5.48
C PHE A 150 -8.99 1.80 -5.40
N LEU A 151 -8.54 0.87 -4.55
CA LEU A 151 -7.12 0.57 -4.41
C LEU A 151 -6.49 0.12 -5.73
N ASN A 152 -7.18 -0.65 -6.58
CA ASN A 152 -6.66 -1.05 -7.89
C ASN A 152 -6.57 0.11 -8.88
N MET A 153 -7.54 1.04 -8.83
CA MET A 153 -7.52 2.24 -9.66
C MET A 153 -6.33 3.15 -9.29
N GLU A 154 -6.11 3.34 -8.00
CA GLU A 154 -5.07 4.20 -7.45
C GLU A 154 -3.66 3.59 -7.55
N PHE A 155 -3.53 2.27 -7.54
CA PHE A 155 -2.24 1.54 -7.54
C PHE A 155 -1.51 1.54 -8.90
N SER A 156 -2.02 2.23 -9.92
CA SER A 156 -1.38 2.32 -11.23
C SER A 156 -0.02 3.02 -11.18
N GLU A 157 0.99 2.53 -11.91
CA GLU A 157 2.29 3.23 -12.02
C GLU A 157 2.15 4.61 -12.70
N ASP A 158 1.07 4.82 -13.46
CA ASP A 158 0.73 6.07 -14.14
C ASP A 158 -0.29 6.92 -13.38
N HIS A 159 -0.69 6.50 -12.17
CA HIS A 159 -1.53 7.32 -11.32
C HIS A 159 -0.84 8.65 -11.02
N ASN A 160 -1.57 9.75 -11.22
CA ASN A 160 -1.07 11.10 -11.03
C ASN A 160 -1.13 11.48 -9.55
N PHE A 161 0.02 11.54 -8.88
CA PHE A 161 0.12 11.84 -7.46
C PHE A 161 -0.51 13.17 -7.03
N ARG A 162 -0.81 14.09 -7.95
CA ARG A 162 -1.53 15.32 -7.64
C ARG A 162 -2.97 15.06 -7.21
N GLU A 163 -3.52 13.93 -7.64
CA GLU A 163 -4.85 13.45 -7.27
C GLU A 163 -4.85 12.81 -5.88
N THR A 164 -3.67 12.44 -5.37
CA THR A 164 -3.49 12.05 -3.97
C THR A 164 -3.82 13.25 -3.07
N HIS A 165 -5.04 13.27 -2.56
CA HIS A 165 -5.49 14.32 -1.67
C HIS A 165 -4.67 14.34 -0.38
N ASN A 166 -4.38 15.56 0.07
CA ASN A 166 -3.73 15.80 1.34
C ASN A 166 -4.75 15.59 2.48
N GLU A 167 -5.07 14.33 2.78
CA GLU A 167 -5.84 14.01 3.97
C GLU A 167 -5.04 14.43 5.21
N ARG A 168 -5.70 15.00 6.22
CA ARG A 168 -5.08 15.47 7.48
C ARG A 168 -4.23 14.40 8.20
N GLU A 169 -4.39 13.12 7.84
CA GLU A 169 -3.65 11.99 8.37
C GLU A 169 -2.27 11.78 7.72
N ASN A 170 -1.97 12.46 6.60
CA ASN A 170 -0.64 12.49 5.99
C ASN A 170 0.25 13.54 6.68
N LEU A 171 0.75 13.20 7.87
CA LEU A 171 1.69 13.99 8.70
C LEU A 171 2.97 14.47 7.98
N PHE A 172 3.20 14.04 6.74
CA PHE A 172 4.30 14.45 5.88
C PHE A 172 4.20 15.90 5.38
N THR A 173 2.99 16.46 5.32
CA THR A 173 2.75 17.76 4.68
C THR A 173 3.24 18.96 5.47
N TYR A 174 3.38 18.81 6.79
CA TYR A 174 3.96 19.85 7.65
C TYR A 174 5.49 19.79 7.71
N LYS A 175 6.12 18.74 7.16
CA LYS A 175 7.56 18.49 7.28
C LYS A 175 8.36 18.93 6.06
N LEU A 176 7.71 19.19 4.92
CA LEU A 176 8.37 19.68 3.71
C LEU A 176 8.47 21.20 3.69
N SER A 177 9.59 21.72 3.17
CA SER A 177 9.74 23.16 2.94
C SER A 177 8.76 23.63 1.85
N MET A 178 8.39 24.92 1.85
CA MET A 178 7.50 25.50 0.84
C MET A 178 7.99 25.25 -0.60
N CYS A 179 9.31 25.29 -0.82
CA CYS A 179 9.93 25.05 -2.13
C CYS A 179 9.80 23.59 -2.61
N ASP A 180 9.58 22.65 -1.68
CA ASP A 180 9.54 21.21 -1.93
C ASP A 180 8.11 20.64 -2.06
N GLN A 181 7.08 21.46 -1.82
CA GLN A 181 5.68 21.03 -1.85
C GLN A 181 5.23 20.47 -3.20
N ARG A 182 5.94 20.75 -4.29
CA ARG A 182 5.68 20.13 -5.60
C ARG A 182 5.88 18.61 -5.63
N PHE A 183 6.62 18.04 -4.65
CA PHE A 183 6.88 16.60 -4.53
C PHE A 183 5.97 15.90 -3.50
N LEU A 184 5.02 16.64 -2.92
CA LEU A 184 4.15 16.14 -1.87
C LEU A 184 3.40 14.86 -2.26
N GLY A 185 2.86 14.84 -3.48
CA GLY A 185 2.16 13.67 -4.02
C GLY A 185 3.08 12.46 -4.09
N LEU A 186 4.28 12.61 -4.66
CA LEU A 186 5.27 11.52 -4.78
C LEU A 186 5.58 10.88 -3.42
N VAL A 187 5.76 11.70 -2.39
CA VAL A 187 6.13 11.21 -1.06
C VAL A 187 4.94 10.69 -0.26
N GLY A 188 3.74 11.22 -0.53
CA GLY A 188 2.48 10.83 0.11
C GLY A 188 1.82 9.59 -0.52
N TYR A 189 2.21 9.22 -1.74
CA TYR A 189 1.55 8.17 -2.52
C TYR A 189 1.56 6.78 -1.84
N MET A 190 2.72 6.31 -1.36
CA MET A 190 2.78 5.01 -0.68
C MET A 190 1.99 4.98 0.64
N PRO A 191 2.11 5.99 1.55
CA PRO A 191 1.25 6.08 2.72
C PRO A 191 -0.25 6.06 2.40
N HIS A 192 -0.65 6.77 1.34
CA HIS A 192 -2.02 6.82 0.86
C HIS A 192 -2.54 5.44 0.44
N LEU A 193 -1.80 4.72 -0.40
CA LEU A 193 -2.15 3.34 -0.79
C LEU A 193 -2.16 2.38 0.41
N ALA A 194 -1.20 2.52 1.33
CA ALA A 194 -1.11 1.69 2.53
C ALA A 194 -2.34 1.86 3.45
N ASP A 195 -2.96 3.04 3.45
CA ASP A 195 -4.16 3.30 4.23
C ASP A 195 -5.37 2.51 3.70
N TYR A 196 -5.59 2.50 2.38
CA TYR A 196 -6.63 1.65 1.77
C TYR A 196 -6.39 0.15 2.03
N CYS A 197 -5.14 -0.32 1.91
CA CYS A 197 -4.79 -1.70 2.26
C CYS A 197 -5.14 -2.04 3.71
N THR A 198 -4.89 -1.10 4.63
CA THR A 198 -5.17 -1.24 6.06
C THR A 198 -6.67 -1.25 6.34
N LYS A 199 -7.43 -0.34 5.73
CA LYS A 199 -8.90 -0.30 5.79
C LYS A 199 -9.51 -1.60 5.27
N LEU A 200 -9.04 -2.11 4.14
CA LEU A 200 -9.49 -3.39 3.59
C LEU A 200 -9.24 -4.55 4.58
N CYS A 201 -8.03 -4.65 5.12
CA CYS A 201 -7.71 -5.66 6.13
C CYS A 201 -8.62 -5.53 7.37
N PHE A 202 -8.88 -4.31 7.83
CA PHE A 202 -9.76 -4.05 8.96
C PHE A 202 -11.17 -4.58 8.71
N TYR A 203 -11.79 -4.25 7.58
CA TYR A 203 -13.15 -4.72 7.25
C TYR A 203 -13.23 -6.23 7.13
N VAL A 204 -12.25 -6.88 6.47
CA VAL A 204 -12.20 -8.35 6.41
C VAL A 204 -12.08 -8.94 7.82
N GLY A 205 -11.27 -8.33 8.69
CA GLY A 205 -11.14 -8.71 10.10
C GLY A 205 -12.44 -8.60 10.91
N LYS A 206 -13.38 -7.77 10.46
CA LYS A 206 -14.69 -7.53 11.08
C LYS A 206 -15.82 -8.38 10.50
N LEU A 207 -15.56 -9.25 9.53
CA LEU A 207 -16.59 -10.16 9.01
C LEU A 207 -17.08 -11.13 10.10
N TYR A 208 -18.37 -11.45 10.06
CA TYR A 208 -19.02 -12.41 10.95
C TYR A 208 -20.09 -13.21 10.20
N VAL A 209 -20.09 -14.53 10.42
CA VAL A 209 -21.15 -15.42 9.91
C VAL A 209 -22.37 -15.28 10.81
N GLU A 210 -23.56 -15.20 10.21
CA GLU A 210 -24.81 -15.29 10.97
C GLU A 210 -25.00 -16.74 11.45
N LYS A 211 -25.48 -16.93 12.69
CA LYS A 211 -25.83 -18.28 13.15
C LYS A 211 -27.03 -18.77 12.33
N GLU A 212 -26.94 -20.02 11.86
CA GLU A 212 -28.09 -20.77 11.35
C GLU A 212 -29.14 -20.96 12.45
#